data_AF-X1IG24-F1
#
_entry.id   AF-X1IG24-F1
#
_cell.length_a   1.000
_cell.length_b   1.000
_cell.length_c   1.000
_cell.angle_alpha   90.00
_cell.angle_beta   90.00
_cell.angle_gamma   90.00
#
_symmetry.space_group_name_H-M   'P 1'
#
loop_
_entity.id
_entity.type
_entity.pdbx_description
1 polymer ?
#
loop_
_entity_poly.entity_id
_entity_poly.type
_entity_poly.pdbx_seq_one_letter_code
_entity_poly.pdbx_strand_id
1 'polypeptide(L)'
;MAKKIIDTLIELFSLEGRVGIVTGGSKGIGLAISLLLADAGAKVYAVSRTGKVEDESHPTNKNIIHVPLDITGKNEAKKLITEIGNE
;
A
#
# COMPACT_ATOMS: atom_id res chain seq x y z
N MET A 1 -8.79 -12.55 -30.09
CA MET A 1 -7.64 -13.18 -29.38
C MET A 1 -7.01 -12.20 -28.39
N ALA A 2 -6.55 -11.02 -28.82
CA ALA A 2 -5.93 -10.01 -27.96
C ALA A 2 -6.79 -9.58 -26.75
N LYS A 3 -8.09 -9.33 -26.95
CA LYS A 3 -9.02 -8.97 -25.86
C LYS A 3 -9.01 -9.99 -24.71
N LYS A 4 -9.13 -11.28 -25.04
CA LYS A 4 -9.12 -12.36 -24.03
C LYS A 4 -7.82 -12.39 -23.22
N ILE A 5 -6.67 -12.12 -23.85
CA ILE A 5 -5.38 -12.07 -23.15
C ILE A 5 -5.34 -10.89 -22.18
N ILE A 6 -5.78 -9.70 -22.63
CA ILE A 6 -5.84 -8.50 -21.80
C ILE A 6 -6.77 -8.72 -20.60
N ASP A 7 -7.97 -9.25 -20.85
CA ASP A 7 -8.96 -9.54 -19.80
C ASP A 7 -8.38 -10.50 -18.75
N THR A 8 -7.70 -11.57 -19.17
CA THR A 8 -7.02 -12.51 -18.25
C THR A 8 -5.90 -11.85 -17.45
N LEU A 9 -5.10 -10.97 -18.07
CA LEU A 9 -4.02 -10.26 -17.34
C LEU A 9 -4.59 -9.29 -16.30
N ILE A 10 -5.67 -8.58 -16.63
CA ILE A 10 -6.37 -7.70 -15.68
C ILE A 10 -6.91 -8.52 -14.51
N GLU A 11 -7.55 -9.66 -14.78
CA GLU A 11 -8.10 -10.55 -13.74
C GLU A 11 -7.02 -11.10 -12.80
N LEU A 12 -5.82 -11.38 -13.32
CA LEU A 12 -4.72 -11.94 -12.52
C LEU A 12 -3.92 -10.90 -11.73
N PHE A 13 -3.73 -9.69 -12.28
CA PHE A 13 -2.77 -8.72 -11.75
C PHE A 13 -3.37 -7.40 -11.26
N SER A 14 -4.61 -7.08 -11.63
CA SER A 14 -5.26 -5.88 -11.09
C SER A 14 -5.55 -6.06 -9.60
N LEU A 15 -5.25 -5.02 -8.82
CA LEU A 15 -5.62 -4.88 -7.43
C LEU A 15 -6.66 -3.77 -7.24
N GLU A 16 -7.34 -3.36 -8.30
CA GLU A 16 -8.42 -2.38 -8.24
C GLU A 16 -9.50 -2.81 -7.23
N GLY A 17 -9.92 -1.88 -6.38
CA GLY A 17 -10.88 -2.14 -5.30
C GLY A 17 -10.32 -2.94 -4.11
N ARG A 18 -9.02 -3.27 -4.09
CA ARG A 18 -8.36 -3.89 -2.94
C ARG A 18 -7.73 -2.84 -2.03
N VAL A 19 -7.72 -3.16 -0.73
CA VAL A 19 -7.01 -2.39 0.30
C VAL A 19 -5.86 -3.25 0.83
N GLY A 20 -4.67 -2.67 0.94
CA GLY A 20 -3.47 -3.35 1.43
C GLY A 20 -2.71 -2.52 2.47
N ILE A 21 -1.95 -3.19 3.33
CA ILE A 21 -1.08 -2.57 4.33
C ILE A 21 0.35 -3.01 4.07
N VAL A 22 1.30 -2.06 4.06
CA VAL A 22 2.73 -2.33 3.95
C VAL A 22 3.45 -1.72 5.14
N THR A 23 4.05 -2.56 5.98
CA THR A 23 4.91 -2.11 7.08
C THR A 23 6.31 -1.76 6.58
N GLY A 24 6.93 -0.72 7.13
CA GLY A 24 8.20 -0.20 6.65
C GLY A 24 8.08 0.59 5.34
N GLY A 25 6.89 1.15 5.05
CA GLY A 25 6.57 1.80 3.78
C GLY A 25 7.19 3.18 3.55
N SER A 26 8.13 3.64 4.38
CA SER A 26 8.74 4.98 4.25
C SER A 26 9.92 5.04 3.29
N LYS A 27 10.58 3.91 2.98
CA LYS A 27 11.77 3.85 2.13
C LYS A 27 12.06 2.46 1.57
N GLY A 28 13.03 2.39 0.66
CA GLY A 28 13.62 1.14 0.17
C GLY A 28 12.57 0.16 -0.35
N ILE A 29 12.69 -1.11 0.06
CA ILE A 29 11.81 -2.18 -0.41
C ILE A 29 10.35 -1.92 -0.04
N GLY A 30 10.06 -1.46 1.18
CA GLY A 30 8.69 -1.22 1.62
C GLY A 30 7.99 -0.11 0.82
N LEU A 31 8.72 0.97 0.50
CA LEU A 31 8.20 2.02 -0.36
C LEU A 31 8.00 1.52 -1.80
N ALA A 32 8.96 0.77 -2.36
CA ALA A 32 8.84 0.20 -3.69
C ALA A 32 7.64 -0.76 -3.82
N ILE A 33 7.40 -1.60 -2.80
CA ILE A 33 6.21 -2.47 -2.74
C ILE A 33 4.94 -1.63 -2.67
N SER A 34 4.92 -0.58 -1.85
CA SER A 34 3.74 0.29 -1.71
C SER A 34 3.37 0.94 -3.05
N LEU A 35 4.37 1.43 -3.78
CA LEU A 35 4.21 2.00 -5.12
C LEU A 35 3.69 0.96 -6.11
N LEU A 36 4.32 -0.22 -6.18
CA LEU A 36 3.90 -1.27 -7.12
C LEU A 36 2.46 -1.73 -6.90
N LEU A 37 2.05 -1.92 -5.64
CA LEU A 37 0.67 -2.31 -5.31
C LEU A 37 -0.33 -1.20 -5.66
N ALA A 38 0.04 0.06 -5.40
CA ALA A 38 -0.78 1.21 -5.73
C ALA A 38 -0.91 1.44 -7.24
N ASP A 39 0.17 1.19 -8.01
CA ASP A 39 0.19 1.22 -9.48
C ASP A 39 -0.68 0.10 -10.08
N ALA A 40 -0.78 -1.04 -9.40
CA ALA A 40 -1.72 -2.10 -9.73
C ALA A 40 -3.18 -1.77 -9.34
N GLY A 41 -3.45 -0.61 -8.73
CA GLY A 41 -4.79 -0.11 -8.43
C GLY A 41 -5.27 -0.28 -6.99
N ALA A 42 -4.44 -0.82 -6.09
CA ALA A 42 -4.80 -0.95 -4.68
C ALA A 42 -4.79 0.40 -3.95
N LYS A 43 -5.65 0.57 -2.94
CA LYS A 43 -5.44 1.55 -1.87
C LYS A 43 -4.44 0.98 -0.87
N VAL A 44 -3.33 1.68 -0.62
CA VAL A 44 -2.22 1.15 0.19
C VAL A 44 -2.00 2.03 1.40
N TYR A 45 -2.01 1.42 2.58
CA TYR A 45 -1.59 2.03 3.83
C TYR A 45 -0.11 1.74 4.07
N ALA A 46 0.75 2.71 3.79
CA ALA A 46 2.19 2.64 3.99
C ALA A 46 2.54 3.04 5.43
N VAL A 47 2.86 2.05 6.26
CA VAL A 47 3.02 2.21 7.69
C VAL A 47 4.50 2.32 8.05
N SER A 48 4.86 3.36 8.81
CA SER A 48 6.21 3.55 9.34
C SER A 48 6.16 4.42 10.59
N ARG A 49 7.25 4.48 11.37
CA ARG A 49 7.30 5.39 12.53
C ARG A 49 7.20 6.87 12.14
N THR A 50 7.69 7.23 10.95
CA THR A 50 7.70 8.61 10.46
C THR A 50 6.35 9.04 9.90
N GLY A 51 5.53 8.12 9.41
CA GLY A 51 4.27 8.42 8.72
C GLY A 51 4.44 9.21 7.43
N LYS A 52 5.65 9.19 6.84
CA LYS A 52 5.97 9.86 5.57
C LYS A 52 7.13 9.18 4.86
N VAL A 53 7.27 9.46 3.56
CA VAL A 53 8.44 9.08 2.76
C VAL A 53 9.69 9.74 3.33
N GLU A 54 10.79 8.99 3.46
CA GLU A 54 12.07 9.54 3.97
C GLU A 54 12.88 10.28 2.89
N ASP A 55 12.74 9.86 1.64
CA ASP A 55 13.39 10.48 0.48
C ASP A 55 12.33 11.01 -0.49
N GLU A 56 12.06 12.30 -0.43
CA GLU A 56 11.03 12.98 -1.22
C GLU A 56 11.31 12.98 -2.73
N SER A 57 12.51 12.55 -3.17
CA SER A 57 12.79 12.35 -4.60
C SER A 57 12.12 11.11 -5.18
N HIS A 58 11.61 10.20 -4.33
CA HIS A 58 10.91 9.01 -4.78
C HIS A 58 9.55 9.33 -5.42
N PRO A 59 9.10 8.53 -6.39
CA PRO A 59 7.77 8.66 -6.95
C PRO A 59 6.68 8.62 -5.88
N THR A 60 5.60 9.35 -6.11
CA THR A 60 4.41 9.33 -5.27
C THR A 60 3.24 8.70 -6.02
N ASN A 61 2.33 8.09 -5.28
CA ASN A 61 1.07 7.58 -5.82
C ASN A 61 -0.07 7.99 -4.88
N LYS A 62 -1.12 8.60 -5.44
CA LYS A 62 -2.28 9.11 -4.68
C LYS A 62 -3.05 8.03 -3.92
N ASN A 63 -2.92 6.77 -4.31
CA ASN A 63 -3.57 5.64 -3.65
C ASN A 63 -2.79 5.19 -2.39
N ILE A 64 -1.63 5.80 -2.11
CA ILE A 64 -0.85 5.52 -0.90
C ILE A 64 -1.19 6.53 0.19
N ILE A 65 -1.55 6.02 1.36
CA ILE A 65 -1.75 6.79 2.59
C ILE A 65 -0.63 6.42 3.55
N HIS A 66 0.21 7.39 3.89
CA HIS A 66 1.27 7.17 4.87
C HIS A 66 0.72 7.31 6.29
N VAL A 67 0.97 6.32 7.13
CA VAL A 67 0.44 6.27 8.51
C VAL A 67 1.58 6.11 9.52
N PRO A 68 1.68 7.00 10.53
CA PRO A 68 2.63 6.84 11.61
C PRO A 68 2.22 5.68 12.54
N LEU A 69 3.08 4.67 12.68
CA LEU A 69 2.94 3.59 13.65
C LEU A 69 4.29 2.94 13.96
N ASP A 70 4.52 2.65 15.24
CA ASP A 70 5.51 1.65 15.64
C ASP A 70 4.86 0.26 15.71
N ILE A 71 5.28 -0.64 14.82
CA ILE A 71 4.69 -1.98 14.72
C ILE A 71 4.94 -2.84 15.97
N THR A 72 5.89 -2.46 16.82
CA THR A 72 6.13 -3.15 18.11
C THR A 72 5.02 -2.89 19.13
N GLY A 73 4.26 -1.80 18.96
CA GLY A 73 3.04 -1.48 19.72
C GLY A 73 1.84 -2.29 19.24
N LYS A 74 1.61 -3.46 19.85
CA LYS A 74 0.56 -4.40 19.43
C LYS A 74 -0.86 -3.83 19.52
N ASN A 75 -1.13 -2.99 20.53
CA ASN A 75 -2.46 -2.41 20.73
C ASN A 75 -2.76 -1.36 19.65
N GLU A 76 -1.77 -0.52 19.36
CA GLU A 76 -1.82 0.51 18.33
C GLU A 76 -1.96 -0.12 16.95
N ALA A 77 -1.17 -1.17 16.67
CA ALA A 77 -1.27 -1.92 15.42
C ALA A 77 -2.66 -2.55 15.26
N LYS A 78 -3.20 -3.17 16.31
CA LYS A 78 -4.55 -3.77 16.29
C LYS A 78 -5.62 -2.71 16.03
N LYS A 79 -5.52 -1.54 16.67
CA LYS A 79 -6.44 -0.43 16.47
C LYS A 79 -6.41 0.04 15.01
N LEU A 80 -5.22 0.29 14.45
CA LEU A 80 -5.08 0.72 13.06
C LEU A 80 -5.65 -0.30 12.07
N ILE A 81 -5.34 -1.59 12.24
CA ILE A 81 -5.86 -2.64 11.36
C ILE A 81 -7.39 -2.72 11.43
N THR A 82 -7.97 -2.53 12.62
CA THR A 82 -9.43 -2.52 12.81
C THR A 82 -10.06 -1.29 12.13
N GLU A 83 -9.44 -0.12 12.23
CA GLU A 83 -9.90 1.10 11.55
C GLU A 83 -9.88 0.92 10.03
N ILE A 84 -8.77 0.41 9.47
CA ILE A 84 -8.64 0.14 8.03
C ILE A 84 -9.65 -0.91 7.55
N GLY A 85 -9.93 -1.94 8.35
CA GLY A 85 -10.87 -3.01 7.99
C GLY A 85 -12.35 -2.61 8.04
N ASN A 86 -12.67 -1.44 8.61
CA ASN A 86 -14.03 -0.92 8.72
C ASN A 86 -14.38 0.16 7.68
N GLU A 87 -13.40 0.60 6.89
CA GLU A 87 -13.61 1.43 5.69
C GLU A 87 -14.21 0.61 4.55
#